data_AF-A0A842YHK1-F1
#
_entry.id   AF-A0A842YHK1-F1
#
_cell.length_a   1.000
_cell.length_b   1.000
_cell.length_c   1.000
_cell.angle_alpha   90.00
_cell.angle_beta   90.00
_cell.angle_gamma   90.00
#
_symmetry.space_group_name_H-M   'P 1'
#
loop_
_entity.id
_entity.type
_entity.pdbx_description
1 polymer ?
#
loop_
_entity_poly.entity_id
_entity_poly.type
_entity_poly.pdbx_seq_one_letter_code
_entity_poly.pdbx_strand_id
1 'polypeptide(L)' 'MNKPIEVAGLMVKPGELKRGVLSISEFFADGQAMEMPFTVIHGKEAGKTLYVQVAQHGS' A
#
# COMPACT_ATOMS: atom_id res chain seq x y z
N MET A 1 -18.00 7.17 -6.87
CA MET A 1 -17.48 5.90 -6.33
C MET A 1 -17.21 6.11 -4.84
N ASN A 2 -18.15 5.72 -3.97
CA ASN A 2 -18.02 5.82 -2.49
C ASN A 2 -17.99 4.43 -1.84
N LYS A 3 -17.51 3.41 -2.55
CA LYS A 3 -17.42 2.05 -2.01
C LYS A 3 -16.02 1.85 -1.43
N PRO A 4 -15.87 1.15 -0.30
CA PRO A 4 -14.55 0.76 0.20
C PRO A 4 -13.72 0.08 -0.89
N ILE A 5 -12.40 0.30 -0.86
CA ILE A 5 -11.44 -0.35 -1.76
C ILE A 5 -10.58 -1.33 -0.96
N GLU A 6 -10.13 -2.38 -1.62
CA GLU A 6 -9.15 -3.33 -1.06
C GLU A 6 -7.80 -3.12 -1.74
N VAL A 7 -6.75 -2.94 -0.93
CA VAL A 7 -5.38 -2.82 -1.42
C VAL A 7 -4.51 -3.74 -0.59
N ALA A 8 -3.95 -4.79 -1.20
CA ALA A 8 -3.09 -5.76 -0.52
C ALA A 8 -3.72 -6.34 0.77
N GLY A 9 -4.98 -6.75 0.71
CA GLY A 9 -5.74 -7.26 1.87
C GLY A 9 -6.23 -6.19 2.84
N LEU A 10 -5.89 -4.91 2.61
CA LEU A 10 -6.32 -3.80 3.43
C LEU A 10 -7.58 -3.14 2.87
N MET A 11 -8.69 -3.32 3.58
CA MET A 11 -9.93 -2.60 3.28
C MET A 11 -9.86 -1.15 3.77
N VAL A 12 -10.07 -0.18 2.86
CA VAL A 12 -10.01 1.27 3.13
C VAL A 12 -11.32 1.95 2.73
N LYS A 13 -12.01 2.57 3.69
CA LYS A 13 -13.29 3.26 3.45
C LYS A 13 -13.06 4.69 2.90
N PRO A 14 -14.05 5.29 2.24
CA PRO A 14 -13.96 6.69 1.81
C PRO A 14 -13.63 7.63 2.97
N GLY A 15 -12.66 8.52 2.77
CA GLY A 15 -12.16 9.45 3.78
C GLY A 15 -11.13 8.87 4.75
N GLU A 16 -10.78 7.59 4.63
CA GLU A 16 -9.77 6.96 5.48
C GLU A 16 -8.36 7.02 4.87
N LEU A 17 -7.39 7.08 5.79
CA LEU A 17 -5.99 6.80 5.52
C LEU A 17 -5.63 5.52 6.28
N LYS A 18 -5.05 4.54 5.59
CA LYS A 18 -4.49 3.35 6.24
C LYS A 18 -3.07 3.09 5.76
N ARG A 19 -2.30 2.41 6.62
CA ARG A 19 -0.95 1.96 6.35
C ARG A 19 -0.92 0.44 6.40
N GLY A 20 -0.14 -0.15 5.53
CA GLY A 20 0.09 -1.58 5.48
C GLY A 20 1.54 -1.87 5.15
N VAL A 21 1.91 -3.14 5.26
CA VAL A 21 3.22 -3.64 4.87
C VAL A 21 2.97 -4.82 3.95
N LEU A 22 3.52 -4.74 2.74
CA LEU A 22 3.64 -5.89 1.85
C LEU A 22 4.87 -6.68 2.30
N SER A 23 4.69 -7.96 2.57
CA SER A 23 5.78 -8.86 2.93
C SER A 23 6.02 -9.86 1.82
N ILE A 24 7.28 -9.98 1.39
CA ILE A 24 7.73 -11.05 0.50
C ILE A 24 8.59 -11.98 1.37
N SER A 25 8.02 -13.12 1.73
CA SER A 25 8.70 -14.15 2.52
C SER A 25 9.92 -14.68 1.77
N GLU A 26 10.97 -15.04 2.52
CA GLU A 26 12.18 -15.69 1.99
C GLU A 26 12.85 -14.92 0.83
N PHE A 27 12.79 -13.58 0.87
CA PHE A 27 13.36 -12.74 -0.17
C PHE A 27 14.89 -12.71 -0.15
N PHE A 28 15.48 -12.69 1.05
CA PHE A 28 16.93 -12.68 1.22
C PHE A 28 17.48 -14.11 1.30
N ALA A 29 18.76 -14.27 0.93
CA ALA A 29 19.41 -15.59 0.87
C ALA A 29 19.50 -16.30 2.24
N ASP A 30 19.34 -15.57 3.33
CA ASP A 30 19.29 -16.09 4.70
C ASP A 30 17.86 -16.42 5.17
N GLY A 31 16.88 -16.35 4.27
CA GLY A 31 15.47 -16.62 4.55
C GLY A 31 14.71 -15.45 5.14
N GLN A 32 15.34 -14.28 5.34
CA GLN A 32 14.62 -13.10 5.82
C GLN A 32 13.60 -12.60 4.79
N ALA A 33 12.47 -12.13 5.29
CA ALA A 33 11.45 -11.49 4.47
C ALA A 33 11.86 -10.06 4.10
N MET A 34 11.45 -9.61 2.91
CA MET A 34 11.48 -8.19 2.56
C MET A 34 10.14 -7.56 2.88
N GLU A 35 10.18 -6.43 3.59
CA GLU A 35 8.99 -5.65 3.94
C GLU A 35 8.97 -4.32 3.18
N MET A 36 7.84 -4.04 2.53
CA MET A 36 7.60 -2.81 1.79
C MET A 36 6.40 -2.07 2.39
N PRO A 37 6.63 -1.00 3.17
CA PRO A 37 5.55 -0.22 3.73
C PRO A 37 4.83 0.57 2.63
N PHE A 38 3.50 0.66 2.74
CA PHE A 38 2.68 1.47 1.84
C PHE A 38 1.60 2.22 2.62
N THR A 39 1.13 3.32 2.03
CA THR A 39 0.01 4.11 2.55
C THR A 39 -1.05 4.23 1.47
N VAL A 40 -2.31 4.05 1.86
CA VAL A 40 -3.47 4.26 1.00
C VAL A 40 -4.31 5.38 1.59
N ILE A 41 -4.64 6.36 0.75
CA ILE A 41 -5.56 7.44 1.07
C ILE A 41 -6.75 7.29 0.13
N HIS A 42 -7.92 7.06 0.70
CA HIS A 42 -9.15 7.02 -0.08
C HIS A 42 -9.90 8.33 0.11
N GLY A 43 -10.03 9.12 -0.94
CA GLY A 43 -10.79 10.37 -0.92
C GLY A 43 -12.23 10.16 -0.42
N LYS A 44 -12.82 11.20 0.17
CA LYS A 44 -14.24 11.19 0.58
C LYS A 44 -15.19 11.14 -0.62
N GLU A 45 -14.73 11.66 -1.76
CA GLU A 45 -15.49 11.80 -3.00
C GLU A 45 -14.75 11.14 -4.16
N ALA A 46 -15.48 10.93 -5.26
CA ALA A 46 -14.91 10.35 -6.48
C ALA A 46 -13.85 11.28 -7.07
N GLY A 47 -12.70 10.72 -7.45
CA GLY A 47 -11.60 11.46 -8.04
C GLY A 47 -10.68 10.55 -8.85
N LYS A 48 -9.60 11.14 -9.38
CA LYS A 48 -8.56 10.37 -10.06
C LYS A 48 -7.73 9.58 -9.05
N THR A 49 -7.27 8.41 -9.46
CA THR A 49 -6.31 7.61 -8.70
C THR A 49 -4.89 8.04 -9.07
N LEU A 50 -4.02 8.15 -8.07
CA LEU A 50 -2.60 8.37 -8.23
C LEU A 50 -1.85 7.22 -7.54
N TYR A 51 -0.84 6.68 -8.24
CA TYR A 51 0.13 5.76 -7.67
C TYR A 51 1.48 6.46 -7.58
N VAL A 52 2.11 6.39 -6.41
CA VAL A 52 3.43 6.96 -6.17
C VAL A 52 4.32 5.87 -5.59
N GLN A 53 5.46 5.66 -6.23
CA GLN A 53 6.52 4.79 -5.74
C GLN A 53 7.78 5.63 -5.53
N VAL A 54 8.46 5.39 -4.41
CA VAL A 54 9.69 6.08 -4.02
C VAL A 54 10.78 5.07 -3.72
N ALA A 55 12.03 5.54 -3.63
CA ALA A 55 13.19 4.71 -3.26
C ALA A 55 13.39 3.47 -4.15
N GLN A 56 13.19 3.61 -5.47
CA GLN A 56 13.48 2.54 -6.44
C GLN A 56 14.98 2.17 -6.49
N HIS A 57 15.83 3.10 -6.08
CA HIS A 57 17.26 2.87 -5.85
C HIS A 57 17.57 3.27 -4.39
N GLY A 58 18.43 2.51 -3.73
CA GLY A 58 18.70 2.62 -2.29
C GLY A 58 19.77 3.65 -1.90
N SER A 59 20.10 4.59 -2.79
CA SER A 59 21.22 5.52 -2.65
C SER A 59 20.81 6.95 -2.95
#